data_AF-A0A7Y4IQZ4-F1
#
_entry.id   AF-A0A7Y4IQZ4-F1
#
_cell.length_a   1.000
_cell.length_b   1.000
_cell.length_c   1.000
_cell.angle_alpha   90.00
_cell.angle_beta   90.00
_cell.angle_gamma   90.00
#
_symmetry.space_group_name_H-M   'P 1'
#
loop_
_entity.id
_entity.type
_entity.pdbx_description
1 polymer ?
#
loop_
_entity_poly.entity_id
_entity_poly.type
_entity_poly.pdbx_seq_one_letter_code
_entity_poly.pdbx_strand_id
1 'polypeptide(L)'
;MPTWRGASWMAESVAPSLRAWWMRGRRVALVPLAVTTSTKVDAALVREARAVAARWGVPFLPRRAKESVAPWLGTKAAALLVVGGDGVTLWDAEGSFGFHAGMAHLRRMRLRAGEPDAFVRVAELRAGDSVLDCTLGLAQDAMVASLAVGSSGRVVG
;
A
#
# COMPACT_ATOMS: atom_id res chain seq x y z
N MET A 1 -40.60 -12.97 0.03
CA MET A 1 -40.16 -11.57 -0.12
C MET A 1 -39.07 -11.28 0.92
N PRO A 2 -38.04 -10.46 0.63
CA PRO A 2 -37.91 -9.56 -0.51
C PRO A 2 -36.99 -10.11 -1.61
N THR A 3 -37.45 -9.93 -2.84
CA THR A 3 -36.69 -10.15 -4.07
C THR A 3 -35.86 -8.90 -4.35
N TRP A 4 -34.53 -8.99 -4.25
CA TRP A 4 -33.65 -7.94 -4.77
C TRP A 4 -33.51 -8.10 -6.28
N ARG A 5 -34.41 -7.43 -7.02
CA ARG A 5 -34.20 -7.06 -8.42
C ARG A 5 -33.37 -5.78 -8.42
N GLY A 6 -32.26 -5.76 -9.15
CA GLY A 6 -31.61 -4.50 -9.50
C GLY A 6 -30.09 -4.56 -9.55
N ALA A 7 -29.55 -4.98 -10.70
CA ALA A 7 -28.33 -4.43 -11.30
C ALA A 7 -28.15 -5.00 -12.72
N SER A 8 -29.10 -4.73 -13.62
CA SER A 8 -28.95 -5.04 -15.06
C SER A 8 -28.25 -3.94 -15.85
N TRP A 9 -27.72 -2.90 -15.18
CA TRP A 9 -27.11 -1.74 -15.83
C TRP A 9 -25.64 -1.66 -15.49
N MET A 10 -24.86 -2.64 -15.95
CA MET A 10 -23.40 -2.54 -16.08
C MET A 10 -22.83 -3.66 -16.99
N ALA A 11 -23.65 -4.19 -17.91
CA ALA A 11 -23.23 -5.31 -18.75
C ALA A 11 -22.43 -4.90 -20.00
N GLU A 12 -22.40 -3.62 -20.39
CA GLU A 12 -21.89 -3.25 -21.73
C GLU A 12 -20.43 -2.79 -21.80
N SER A 13 -19.69 -2.78 -20.69
CA SER A 13 -18.29 -2.29 -20.70
C SER A 13 -17.29 -3.21 -20.02
N VAL A 14 -17.63 -4.49 -19.84
CA VAL A 14 -16.72 -5.48 -19.26
C VAL A 14 -16.12 -6.37 -20.35
N ALA A 15 -14.79 -6.39 -20.46
CA ALA A 15 -14.04 -7.14 -21.45
C ALA A 15 -14.48 -8.63 -21.51
N PRO A 16 -14.50 -9.28 -22.70
CA PRO A 16 -15.02 -10.63 -22.89
C PRO A 16 -14.43 -11.70 -21.95
N SER A 17 -13.19 -11.51 -21.49
CA SER A 17 -12.50 -12.39 -20.53
C SER A 17 -13.16 -12.46 -19.15
N LEU A 18 -13.83 -11.39 -18.70
CA LEU A 18 -14.50 -11.31 -17.40
C LEU A 18 -15.89 -11.96 -17.42
N ARG A 19 -16.56 -12.03 -18.58
CA ARG A 19 -17.87 -12.71 -18.73
C ARG A 19 -17.77 -14.23 -18.58
N ALA A 20 -16.69 -14.83 -19.09
CA ALA A 20 -16.41 -16.27 -18.92
C ALA A 20 -16.05 -16.66 -17.48
N TRP A 21 -15.77 -15.68 -16.62
CA TRP A 21 -15.41 -15.86 -15.22
C TRP A 21 -16.65 -15.91 -14.31
N TRP A 22 -17.74 -15.22 -14.66
CA TRP A 22 -19.01 -15.24 -13.93
C TRP A 22 -19.87 -16.49 -14.13
N MET A 23 -19.72 -17.21 -15.25
CA MET A 23 -20.61 -18.32 -15.63
C MET A 23 -20.22 -19.68 -15.05
N ARG A 24 -19.11 -19.80 -14.31
CA ARG A 24 -18.67 -21.06 -13.67
C ARG A 24 -18.90 -20.99 -12.16
N GLY A 25 -19.50 -22.04 -11.60
CA GLY A 25 -20.07 -22.10 -10.24
C GLY A 25 -19.28 -21.38 -9.15
N ARG A 26 -20.02 -20.63 -8.31
CA ARG A 26 -19.57 -19.76 -7.21
C ARG A 26 -18.57 -20.41 -6.25
N ARG A 27 -17.29 -20.39 -6.61
CA ARG A 27 -16.23 -20.08 -5.65
C ARG A 27 -15.94 -18.59 -5.84
N VAL A 28 -16.13 -17.78 -4.78
CA VAL A 28 -15.61 -16.41 -4.78
C VAL A 28 -14.12 -16.56 -5.02
N ALA A 29 -13.62 -16.20 -6.20
CA ALA A 29 -12.22 -16.41 -6.44
C ALA A 29 -11.44 -15.43 -5.55
N LEU A 30 -10.41 -15.98 -4.95
CA LEU A 30 -9.49 -15.27 -4.08
C LEU A 30 -8.84 -14.13 -4.87
N VAL A 31 -9.00 -12.89 -4.41
CA VAL A 31 -8.27 -11.76 -5.01
C VAL A 31 -6.83 -11.76 -4.50
N PRO A 32 -5.80 -11.65 -5.36
CA PRO A 32 -4.41 -11.71 -4.91
C PRO A 32 -4.07 -10.62 -3.88
N LEU A 33 -4.53 -9.39 -4.14
CA LEU A 33 -4.33 -8.24 -3.26
C LEU A 33 -5.61 -7.41 -3.21
N ALA A 34 -5.98 -6.95 -2.03
CA ALA A 34 -7.07 -5.99 -1.86
C ALA A 34 -6.72 -4.94 -0.81
N VAL A 35 -7.39 -3.79 -0.85
CA VAL A 35 -7.26 -2.72 0.14
C VAL A 35 -8.45 -2.75 1.09
N THR A 36 -8.21 -2.53 2.38
CA THR A 36 -9.26 -2.34 3.38
C THR A 36 -8.81 -1.33 4.44
N THR A 37 -9.62 -1.07 5.45
CA THR A 37 -9.31 -0.14 6.54
C THR A 37 -8.88 -0.86 7.80
N SER A 38 -8.29 -0.13 8.75
CA SER A 38 -8.08 -0.61 10.13
C SER A 38 -9.41 -0.79 10.88
N THR A 39 -9.36 -1.25 12.13
CA THR A 39 -10.54 -1.53 12.98
C THR A 39 -11.34 -0.27 13.31
N LYS A 40 -10.69 0.89 13.41
CA LYS A 40 -11.31 2.19 13.66
C LYS A 40 -11.70 2.81 12.32
N VAL A 41 -12.94 2.58 11.92
CA VAL A 41 -13.47 3.03 10.63
C VAL A 41 -14.09 4.41 10.81
N ASP A 42 -13.48 5.42 10.19
CA ASP A 42 -14.11 6.72 9.94
C ASP A 42 -14.21 7.00 8.43
N ALA A 43 -15.02 8.00 8.05
CA ALA A 43 -15.28 8.31 6.66
C ALA A 43 -14.02 8.79 5.90
N ALA A 44 -13.09 9.45 6.57
CA ALA A 44 -11.86 9.93 5.96
C ALA A 44 -10.93 8.76 5.61
N LEU A 45 -10.79 7.80 6.52
CA LEU A 45 -9.98 6.59 6.32
C LEU A 45 -10.55 5.71 5.19
N VAL A 46 -11.88 5.56 5.13
CA VAL A 46 -12.53 4.81 4.04
C VAL A 46 -12.27 5.49 2.69
N ARG A 47 -12.33 6.82 2.63
CA ARG A 47 -12.05 7.58 1.40
C ARG A 47 -10.59 7.41 0.97
N GLU A 48 -9.65 7.48 1.91
CA GLU A 48 -8.23 7.23 1.65
C GLU A 48 -7.99 5.82 1.12
N ALA A 49 -8.53 4.80 1.79
CA ALA A 49 -8.40 3.41 1.37
C ALA A 49 -8.98 3.16 -0.03
N ARG A 50 -10.12 3.78 -0.37
CA ARG A 50 -10.67 3.73 -1.73
C ARG A 50 -9.79 4.42 -2.76
N ALA A 51 -9.19 5.56 -2.42
CA ALA A 51 -8.26 6.25 -3.31
C ALA A 51 -7.00 5.42 -3.57
N VAL A 52 -6.45 4.77 -2.55
CA VAL A 52 -5.32 3.82 -2.69
C VAL A 52 -5.71 2.66 -3.60
N ALA A 53 -6.88 2.05 -3.35
CA ALA A 53 -7.39 0.94 -4.16
C ALA A 53 -7.52 1.32 -5.64
N ALA A 54 -8.12 2.49 -5.92
CA ALA A 54 -8.29 3.00 -7.27
C ALA A 54 -6.96 3.31 -7.95
N ARG A 55 -6.02 3.94 -7.24
CA ARG A 55 -4.69 4.30 -7.78
C ARG A 55 -3.91 3.07 -8.24
N TRP A 56 -4.07 1.93 -7.57
CA TRP A 56 -3.33 0.69 -7.85
C TRP A 56 -4.15 -0.34 -8.63
N GLY A 57 -5.40 -0.03 -9.00
CA GLY A 57 -6.27 -0.94 -9.74
C GLY A 57 -6.64 -2.22 -8.97
N VAL A 58 -6.65 -2.17 -7.64
CA VAL A 58 -6.98 -3.31 -6.76
C VAL A 58 -8.33 -3.10 -6.08
N PRO A 59 -9.05 -4.17 -5.71
CA PRO A 59 -10.36 -4.04 -5.08
C PRO A 59 -10.27 -3.45 -3.67
N PHE A 60 -11.26 -2.63 -3.31
CA PHE A 60 -11.50 -2.21 -1.93
C PHE A 60 -12.53 -3.14 -1.27
N LEU A 61 -12.18 -3.72 -0.12
CA LEU A 61 -13.06 -4.55 0.69
C LEU A 61 -13.53 -3.78 1.93
N PRO A 62 -14.84 -3.47 2.06
CA PRO A 62 -15.35 -2.77 3.23
C PRO A 62 -15.22 -3.64 4.49
N ARG A 63 -14.67 -3.08 5.57
CA ARG A 63 -14.50 -3.73 6.88
C ARG A 63 -15.49 -3.16 7.87
N ARG A 64 -16.14 -4.01 8.66
CA ARG A 64 -16.98 -3.55 9.77
C ARG A 64 -16.09 -3.10 10.94
N ALA A 65 -16.55 -2.14 11.72
CA ALA A 65 -15.83 -1.69 12.90
C ALA A 65 -15.50 -2.89 13.82
N LYS A 66 -14.26 -2.94 14.31
CA LYS A 66 -13.71 -4.02 15.16
C LYS A 66 -13.65 -5.44 14.54
N GLU A 67 -14.03 -5.62 13.28
CA GLU A 67 -13.87 -6.91 12.58
C GLU A 67 -12.38 -7.24 12.39
N SER A 68 -11.95 -8.48 12.56
CA SER A 68 -10.57 -8.91 12.24
C SER A 68 -10.40 -9.18 10.74
N VAL A 69 -9.24 -8.85 10.18
CA VAL A 69 -8.88 -9.15 8.77
C VAL A 69 -8.25 -10.53 8.60
N ALA A 70 -7.73 -11.15 9.67
CA ALA A 70 -7.08 -12.45 9.58
C ALA A 70 -7.98 -13.54 8.93
N PRO A 71 -9.29 -13.64 9.23
CA PRO A 71 -10.16 -14.62 8.58
C PRO A 71 -10.39 -14.39 7.08
N TRP A 72 -10.04 -13.21 6.57
CA TRP A 72 -10.20 -12.87 5.15
C TRP A 72 -9.05 -13.41 4.30
N LEU A 73 -7.90 -13.68 4.92
CA LEU A 73 -6.73 -14.20 4.24
C LEU A 73 -6.98 -15.66 3.82
N GLY A 74 -6.75 -15.96 2.55
CA GLY A 74 -7.06 -17.27 1.95
C GLY A 74 -8.54 -17.53 1.67
N THR A 75 -9.47 -16.66 2.12
CA THR A 75 -10.92 -16.79 1.85
C THR A 75 -11.45 -15.69 0.94
N LYS A 76 -11.03 -14.45 1.16
CA LYS A 76 -11.39 -13.26 0.36
C LYS A 76 -10.20 -12.75 -0.44
N ALA A 77 -9.03 -12.65 0.18
CA ALA A 77 -7.81 -12.18 -0.47
C ALA A 77 -6.57 -13.00 -0.08
N ALA A 78 -5.55 -13.09 -0.92
CA ALA A 78 -4.27 -13.68 -0.54
C ALA A 78 -3.46 -12.73 0.36
N ALA A 79 -3.50 -11.43 0.07
CA ALA A 79 -2.94 -10.38 0.90
C ALA A 79 -3.86 -9.15 0.98
N LEU A 80 -3.69 -8.34 2.03
CA LEU A 80 -4.46 -7.13 2.30
C LEU A 80 -3.53 -5.95 2.60
N LEU A 81 -3.76 -4.82 1.94
CA LEU A 81 -3.27 -3.52 2.40
C LEU A 81 -4.33 -2.93 3.34
N VAL A 82 -3.98 -2.81 4.61
CA VAL A 82 -4.83 -2.25 5.66
C VAL A 82 -4.40 -0.80 5.88
N VAL A 83 -5.25 0.14 5.49
CA VAL A 83 -5.03 1.59 5.71
C VAL A 83 -5.55 1.96 7.09
N GLY A 84 -4.67 2.45 7.95
CA GLY A 84 -4.96 2.93 9.31
C GLY A 84 -4.49 4.38 9.51
N GLY A 85 -4.86 4.97 10.66
CA GLY A 85 -4.45 6.34 10.99
C GLY A 85 -2.95 6.49 11.31
N ASP A 86 -2.28 5.37 11.57
CA ASP A 86 -0.85 5.23 11.82
C ASP A 86 -0.05 4.79 10.58
N GLY A 87 -0.72 4.61 9.44
CA GLY A 87 -0.11 4.25 8.16
C GLY A 87 -0.74 3.03 7.50
N VAL A 88 -0.02 2.42 6.57
CA VAL A 88 -0.46 1.24 5.83
C VAL A 88 0.28 0.00 6.32
N THR A 89 -0.45 -1.09 6.54
CA THR A 89 0.11 -2.40 6.92
C THR A 89 -0.26 -3.44 5.86
N LEU A 90 0.72 -4.20 5.37
CA LEU A 90 0.47 -5.40 4.58
C LEU A 90 0.12 -6.56 5.51
N TRP A 91 -0.89 -7.34 5.17
CA TRP A 91 -1.28 -8.56 5.87
C TRP A 91 -1.36 -9.72 4.88
N ASP A 92 -0.78 -10.85 5.24
CA ASP A 92 -0.84 -12.10 4.47
C ASP A 92 -0.81 -13.31 5.41
N ALA A 93 -0.70 -14.53 4.85
CA ALA A 93 -0.68 -15.76 5.63
C ALA A 93 0.52 -15.88 6.58
N GLU A 94 1.60 -15.15 6.34
CA GLU A 94 2.83 -15.17 7.16
C GLU A 94 2.76 -14.17 8.30
N GLY A 95 1.96 -13.12 8.16
CA GLY A 95 1.65 -12.19 9.25
C GLY A 95 1.32 -10.80 8.74
N SER A 96 1.89 -9.80 9.41
CA SER A 96 1.67 -8.40 9.07
C SER A 96 2.97 -7.61 9.03
N PHE A 97 3.11 -6.74 8.05
CA PHE A 97 4.27 -5.88 7.87
C PHE A 97 3.85 -4.42 7.74
N GLY A 98 4.27 -3.60 8.70
CA GLY A 98 4.10 -2.15 8.67
C GLY A 98 5.40 -1.44 8.27
N PHE A 99 5.29 -0.23 7.74
CA PHE A 99 6.46 0.58 7.44
C PHE A 99 7.26 0.88 8.72
N HIS A 100 8.57 0.59 8.69
CA HIS A 100 9.54 1.02 9.69
C HIS A 100 10.75 1.57 8.96
N ALA A 101 11.30 2.69 9.43
CA ALA A 101 12.48 3.31 8.83
C ALA A 101 13.78 2.48 8.90
N GLY A 102 13.73 1.26 9.43
CA GLY A 102 14.87 0.43 9.87
C GLY A 102 16.11 1.22 10.25
N MET A 103 17.23 0.91 9.58
CA MET A 103 18.52 1.57 9.80
C MET A 103 18.58 3.03 9.33
N ALA A 104 17.65 3.47 8.47
CA ALA A 104 17.58 4.87 8.06
C ALA A 104 17.32 5.81 9.27
N HIS A 105 16.65 5.34 10.32
CA HIS A 105 16.47 6.12 11.54
C HIS A 105 17.80 6.46 12.21
N LEU A 106 18.68 5.46 12.40
CA LEU A 106 20.01 5.66 12.99
C LEU A 106 20.89 6.50 12.08
N ARG A 107 20.86 6.24 10.77
CA ARG A 107 21.62 7.02 9.77
C ARG A 107 21.19 8.48 9.73
N ARG A 108 19.89 8.76 9.86
CA ARG A 108 19.36 10.12 10.03
C ARG A 108 19.92 10.80 11.28
N MET A 109 19.98 10.11 12.41
CA MET A 109 20.53 10.69 13.65
C MET A 109 22.01 11.05 13.47
N ARG A 110 22.79 10.16 12.87
CA ARG A 110 24.21 10.38 12.55
C ARG A 110 24.42 11.57 11.62
N LEU A 111 23.67 11.63 10.51
CA LEU A 111 23.71 12.77 9.59
C LEU A 111 23.36 14.10 10.27
N ARG A 112 22.37 14.12 11.17
CA ARG A 112 22.05 15.32 11.97
C ARG A 112 23.16 15.72 12.94
N ALA A 113 23.95 14.77 13.41
CA ALA A 113 25.13 15.02 14.23
C ALA A 113 26.37 15.42 13.40
N GLY A 114 26.25 15.52 12.07
CA GLY A 114 27.36 15.82 11.16
C GLY A 114 28.28 14.63 10.90
N GLU A 115 27.90 13.42 11.30
CA GLU A 115 28.67 12.22 11.01
C GLU A 115 28.54 11.81 9.53
N PRO A 116 29.60 11.27 8.92
CA PRO A 116 29.56 10.83 7.53
C PRO A 116 28.71 9.56 7.36
N ASP A 117 27.91 9.52 6.29
CA ASP A 117 27.23 8.31 5.84
C ASP A 117 27.93 7.72 4.62
N ALA A 118 28.15 6.41 4.62
CA ALA A 118 28.93 5.75 3.57
C ALA A 118 28.28 5.85 2.19
N PHE A 119 26.96 5.70 2.10
CA PHE A 119 26.22 5.84 0.85
C PHE A 119 26.28 7.28 0.35
N VAL A 120 26.00 8.26 1.21
CA VAL A 120 26.06 9.70 0.85
C VAL A 120 27.45 10.07 0.33
N ARG A 121 28.51 9.58 0.99
CA ARG A 121 29.89 9.86 0.60
C ARG A 121 30.26 9.21 -0.74
N VAL A 122 29.96 7.93 -0.91
CA VAL A 122 30.34 7.19 -2.13
C VAL A 122 29.53 7.66 -3.34
N ALA A 123 28.25 7.98 -3.15
CA ALA A 123 27.40 8.55 -4.19
C ALA A 123 27.64 10.06 -4.41
N GLU A 124 28.54 10.67 -3.64
CA GLU A 124 28.89 12.09 -3.66
C GLU A 124 27.68 13.03 -3.61
N LEU A 125 26.63 12.65 -2.87
CA LEU A 125 25.39 13.41 -2.81
C LEU A 125 25.62 14.76 -2.13
N ARG A 126 25.10 15.82 -2.78
CA ARG A 126 25.16 17.20 -2.31
C ARG A 126 23.75 17.78 -2.20
N ALA A 127 23.63 18.84 -1.41
CA ALA A 127 22.39 19.60 -1.30
C ALA A 127 21.96 20.13 -2.68
N GLY A 128 20.69 19.93 -3.04
CA GLY A 128 20.15 20.29 -4.36
C GLY A 128 20.18 19.18 -5.41
N ASP A 129 20.86 18.06 -5.16
CA ASP A 129 20.92 16.98 -6.14
C ASP A 129 19.55 16.31 -6.38
N SER A 130 19.42 15.69 -7.56
CA SER A 130 18.30 14.84 -7.93
C SER A 130 18.74 13.38 -7.95
N VAL A 131 18.03 12.53 -7.21
CA VAL A 131 18.33 11.09 -7.06
C VAL A 131 17.16 10.26 -7.57
N LEU A 132 17.47 9.23 -8.37
CA LEU A 132 16.52 8.20 -8.80
C LEU A 132 16.93 6.87 -8.15
N ASP A 133 16.10 6.36 -7.25
CA ASP A 133 16.26 5.05 -6.61
C ASP A 133 15.44 4.00 -7.39
N CYS A 134 16.10 3.35 -8.35
CA CYS A 134 15.49 2.26 -9.12
C CYS A 134 15.30 0.97 -8.30
N THR A 135 15.65 0.98 -7.01
CA THR A 135 15.65 -0.15 -6.09
C THR A 135 14.93 0.19 -4.77
N LEU A 136 13.94 1.09 -4.84
CA LEU A 136 13.33 1.76 -3.69
C LEU A 136 13.07 0.83 -2.50
N GLY A 137 12.51 -0.35 -2.73
CA GLY A 137 12.25 -1.33 -1.68
C GLY A 137 11.42 -0.72 -0.54
N LEU A 138 11.96 -0.74 0.68
CA LEU A 138 11.35 -0.11 1.87
C LEU A 138 11.76 1.37 2.06
N ALA A 139 12.33 1.99 1.02
CA ALA A 139 12.75 3.38 0.93
C ALA A 139 13.82 3.83 1.95
N GLN A 140 14.59 2.90 2.54
CA GLN A 140 15.56 3.24 3.57
C GLN A 140 16.70 4.13 3.03
N ASP A 141 17.29 3.76 1.89
CA ASP A 141 18.33 4.57 1.24
C ASP A 141 17.75 5.85 0.63
N ALA A 142 16.56 5.80 0.01
CA ALA A 142 15.86 6.98 -0.47
C ALA A 142 15.59 8.02 0.65
N MET A 143 15.24 7.59 1.87
CA MET A 143 15.13 8.49 3.02
C MET A 143 16.46 9.16 3.39
N VAL A 144 17.56 8.41 3.33
CA VAL A 144 18.90 8.94 3.61
C VAL A 144 19.34 9.91 2.52
N ALA A 145 19.12 9.57 1.24
CA ALA A 145 19.34 10.47 0.12
C ALA A 145 18.54 11.77 0.27
N SER A 146 17.25 11.68 0.66
CA SER A 146 16.39 12.85 0.85
C SER A 146 16.90 13.79 1.94
N LEU A 147 17.56 13.26 2.98
CA LEU A 147 18.20 14.07 4.02
C LEU A 147 19.49 14.74 3.51
N ALA A 148 20.27 14.03 2.69
CA ALA A 148 21.52 14.55 2.14
C ALA A 148 21.29 15.65 1.08
N VAL A 149 20.33 15.45 0.17
CA VAL A 149 20.03 16.43 -0.88
C VAL A 149 19.20 17.62 -0.38
N GLY A 150 18.58 17.47 0.79
CA GLY A 150 17.85 18.55 1.47
C GLY A 150 16.60 19.03 0.73
N SER A 151 16.04 20.15 1.18
CA SER A 151 14.79 20.71 0.66
C SER A 151 14.89 21.28 -0.77
N SER A 152 16.10 21.62 -1.22
CA SER A 152 16.36 22.07 -2.58
C SER A 152 16.56 20.91 -3.57
N GLY A 153 16.75 19.69 -3.07
CA GLY A 153 16.94 18.49 -3.89
C GLY A 153 15.65 17.71 -4.12
N ARG A 154 15.78 16.57 -4.81
CA ARG A 154 14.65 15.69 -5.13
C ARG A 154 15.08 14.22 -5.10
N VAL A 155 14.26 13.37 -4.51
CA VAL A 155 14.40 11.92 -4.61
C VAL A 155 13.14 11.34 -5.24
N VAL A 156 13.33 10.46 -6.23
CA VAL A 156 12.29 9.69 -6.91
C VAL A 156 12.63 8.22 -6.78
N GLY A 157 11.64 7.37 -6.56
CA GLY A 157 11.76 5.91 -6.60
C GLY A 157 10.46 5.24 -6.99
#